data_AF-A0A0J1GHM9-F1
#
_entry.id   AF-A0A0J1GHM9-F1
#
_cell.length_a   1.000
_cell.length_b   1.000
_cell.length_c   1.000
_cell.angle_alpha   90.00
_cell.angle_beta   90.00
_cell.angle_gamma   90.00
#
_symmetry.space_group_name_H-M   'P 1'
#
loop_
_entity.id
_entity.type
_entity.pdbx_description
1 polymer ?
#
loop_
_entity_poly.entity_id
_entity_poly.type
_entity_poly.pdbx_seq_one_letter_code
_entity_poly.pdbx_strand_id
1 'polypeptide(L)'
;MTSGAYKFDGNILMGCDAAAADRESTRVFVSSSLARVKDGMVDDLSGLSFDVVDCALLKQSKVETLKINADGSLFMSTFNATIPKNQVFDMLNPEKYPGILINNGDFKTTGNYSGHAFRYTVNGVTRYAIVIQTNVGYMGTGIKFHYLLAIQR
;
A
#
# COMPACT_ATOMS: atom_id res chain seq x y z
N MET A 1 -18.46 -12.94 -6.31
CA MET A 1 -17.67 -12.11 -5.38
C MET A 1 -16.42 -11.69 -6.13
N THR A 2 -15.96 -10.43 -6.03
CA THR A 2 -14.66 -10.02 -6.58
C THR A 2 -13.53 -10.64 -5.76
N SER A 3 -12.60 -11.33 -6.42
CA SER A 3 -11.35 -11.77 -5.80
C SER A 3 -10.51 -10.55 -5.41
N GLY A 4 -9.99 -10.52 -4.19
CA GLY A 4 -9.21 -9.37 -3.67
C GLY A 4 -10.02 -8.32 -2.91
N ALA A 5 -11.26 -8.60 -2.50
CA ALA A 5 -12.04 -7.72 -1.61
C ALA A 5 -11.84 -8.09 -0.14
N TYR A 6 -11.37 -7.14 0.69
CA TYR A 6 -11.06 -7.36 2.10
C TYR A 6 -12.18 -6.87 3.01
N LYS A 7 -12.71 -7.82 3.80
CA LYS A 7 -13.74 -7.57 4.80
C LYS A 7 -13.12 -7.35 6.18
N PHE A 8 -13.67 -6.36 6.88
CA PHE A 8 -13.43 -6.11 8.30
C PHE A 8 -14.81 -5.94 8.94
N ASP A 9 -15.09 -6.68 10.01
CA ASP A 9 -16.40 -6.73 10.68
C ASP A 9 -17.58 -6.88 9.69
N GLY A 10 -17.42 -7.82 8.75
CA GLY A 10 -18.41 -8.15 7.72
C GLY A 10 -18.49 -7.18 6.54
N ASN A 11 -18.10 -5.91 6.71
CA ASN A 11 -18.11 -4.88 5.69
C ASN A 11 -16.84 -4.91 4.84
N ILE A 12 -16.99 -4.73 3.52
CA ILE A 12 -15.85 -4.64 2.59
C ILE A 12 -15.27 -3.22 2.67
N LEU A 13 -14.05 -3.07 3.22
CA LEU A 13 -13.47 -1.73 3.45
C LEU A 13 -12.34 -1.33 2.50
N MET A 14 -11.64 -2.30 1.92
CA MET A 14 -10.63 -2.05 0.88
C MET A 14 -10.51 -3.26 -0.03
N GLY A 15 -9.96 -3.08 -1.23
CA GLY A 15 -9.69 -4.22 -2.11
C GLY A 15 -9.34 -3.86 -3.54
N CYS A 16 -8.93 -4.90 -4.26
CA CYS A 16 -8.52 -4.86 -5.65
C CYS A 16 -9.70 -5.24 -6.57
N ASP A 17 -9.88 -4.52 -7.67
CA ASP A 17 -10.77 -4.95 -8.76
C ASP A 17 -10.01 -5.84 -9.75
N ALA A 18 -10.20 -7.15 -9.60
CA ALA A 18 -9.61 -8.14 -10.49
C ALA A 18 -10.08 -8.03 -11.95
N ALA A 19 -11.26 -7.47 -12.22
CA ALA A 19 -11.75 -7.25 -13.59
C ALA A 19 -11.06 -6.06 -14.28
N ALA A 20 -10.31 -5.24 -13.52
CA ALA A 20 -9.53 -4.12 -14.02
C ALA A 20 -8.05 -4.51 -14.29
N ALA A 21 -7.53 -5.54 -13.63
CA ALA A 21 -6.21 -6.11 -13.91
C ALA A 21 -6.12 -6.68 -15.34
N ASP A 22 -7.15 -7.39 -15.80
CA ASP A 22 -7.28 -7.87 -17.19
C ASP A 22 -7.58 -6.73 -18.19
N ARG A 23 -7.68 -5.47 -17.74
CA ARG A 23 -8.01 -4.26 -18.53
C ARG A 23 -6.98 -3.14 -18.33
N GLU A 24 -5.71 -3.53 -18.25
CA GLU A 24 -4.52 -2.64 -18.23
C GLU A 24 -4.42 -1.63 -17.06
N SER A 25 -5.39 -1.60 -16.15
CA SER A 25 -5.49 -0.58 -15.09
C SER A 25 -6.03 -1.21 -13.81
N THR A 26 -5.15 -1.79 -13.00
CA THR A 26 -5.48 -2.27 -11.65
C THR A 26 -6.14 -1.16 -10.85
N ARG A 27 -7.33 -1.42 -10.27
CA ARG A 27 -8.05 -0.45 -9.44
C ARG A 27 -8.11 -0.91 -8.00
N VAL A 28 -7.92 0.03 -7.08
CA VAL A 28 -8.18 -0.15 -5.65
C VAL A 28 -9.44 0.62 -5.30
N PHE A 29 -10.31 0.03 -4.49
CA PHE A 29 -11.34 0.78 -3.77
C PHE A 29 -10.97 0.90 -2.28
N VAL A 30 -11.36 2.01 -1.68
CA VAL A 30 -11.20 2.30 -0.25
C VAL A 30 -12.52 2.88 0.25
N SER A 31 -13.06 2.32 1.34
CA SER A 31 -14.30 2.80 1.96
C SER A 31 -14.11 4.18 2.59
N SER A 32 -15.13 5.03 2.52
CA SER A 32 -15.17 6.31 3.23
C SER A 32 -15.14 6.19 4.76
N SER A 33 -15.33 4.98 5.29
CA SER A 33 -15.15 4.66 6.72
C SER A 33 -13.68 4.51 7.15
N LEU A 34 -12.72 4.49 6.22
CA LEU A 34 -11.29 4.52 6.53
C LEU A 34 -10.84 5.97 6.70
N ALA A 35 -10.53 6.36 7.94
CA ALA A 35 -10.00 7.68 8.22
C ALA A 35 -8.52 7.73 7.83
N ARG A 36 -8.13 8.69 7.00
CA ARG A 36 -6.73 8.83 6.57
C ARG A 36 -5.81 9.24 7.73
N VAL A 37 -4.67 8.55 7.83
CA VAL A 37 -3.53 8.93 8.68
C VAL A 37 -2.85 10.15 8.07
N LYS A 38 -2.55 11.16 8.90
CA LYS A 38 -1.84 12.39 8.51
C LYS A 38 -0.49 12.47 9.24
N ASP A 39 0.35 13.41 8.83
CA ASP A 39 1.72 13.67 9.31
C ASP A 39 2.05 13.34 10.79
N GLY A 40 1.16 13.67 11.74
CA GLY A 40 1.39 13.45 13.18
C GLY A 40 1.02 12.05 13.70
N MET A 41 0.54 11.15 12.84
CA MET A 41 0.06 9.79 13.19
C MET A 41 0.75 8.69 12.37
N VAL A 42 1.75 9.04 11.53
CA VAL A 42 2.55 8.01 10.83
C VAL A 42 3.48 7.28 11.82
N ASP A 43 3.84 7.94 12.92
CA ASP A 43 4.53 7.33 14.06
C ASP A 43 3.73 6.18 14.71
N ASP A 44 2.39 6.22 14.70
CA ASP A 44 1.52 5.15 15.23
C ASP A 44 1.66 3.83 14.44
N LEU A 45 2.28 3.86 13.26
CA LEU A 45 2.59 2.68 12.45
C LEU A 45 3.89 1.98 12.87
N SER A 46 4.69 2.61 13.74
CA SER A 46 6.02 2.12 14.13
C SER A 46 5.94 0.80 14.90
N GLY A 47 6.70 -0.19 14.47
CA GLY A 47 6.68 -1.55 15.01
C GLY A 47 5.56 -2.45 14.43
N LEU A 48 4.62 -1.92 13.65
CA LEU A 48 3.51 -2.72 13.10
C LEU A 48 3.95 -3.62 11.94
N SER A 49 3.26 -4.75 11.82
CA SER A 49 3.45 -5.74 10.75
C SER A 49 2.13 -5.98 10.01
N PHE A 50 2.23 -6.08 8.70
CA PHE A 50 1.10 -6.11 7.77
C PHE A 50 1.25 -7.28 6.80
N ASP A 51 0.16 -8.00 6.55
CA ASP A 51 0.06 -8.93 5.42
C ASP A 51 -0.19 -8.14 4.14
N VAL A 52 0.61 -8.40 3.10
CA VAL A 52 0.59 -7.67 1.83
C VAL A 52 -0.10 -8.49 0.76
N VAL A 53 -1.01 -7.83 0.06
CA VAL A 53 -1.75 -8.34 -1.09
C VAL A 53 -1.31 -7.58 -2.33
N ASP A 54 -0.79 -8.32 -3.31
CA ASP A 54 -0.52 -7.80 -4.65
C ASP A 54 -1.81 -7.81 -5.48
N CYS A 55 -2.29 -6.63 -5.90
CA CYS A 55 -3.52 -6.52 -6.69
C CYS A 55 -3.41 -7.01 -8.15
N ALA A 56 -2.20 -7.22 -8.68
CA ALA A 56 -1.99 -7.88 -9.97
C ALA A 56 -1.87 -9.40 -9.83
N LEU A 57 -1.36 -9.89 -8.69
CA LEU A 57 -1.10 -11.31 -8.43
C LEU A 57 -2.16 -11.99 -7.53
N LEU A 58 -3.39 -11.48 -7.50
CA LEU A 58 -4.55 -12.00 -6.73
C LEU A 58 -4.86 -13.50 -6.89
N LYS A 59 -4.35 -14.14 -7.94
CA LYS A 59 -4.51 -15.58 -8.24
C LYS A 59 -3.30 -16.43 -7.76
N GLN A 60 -2.29 -15.81 -7.13
CA GLN A 60 -1.07 -16.47 -6.64
C GLN A 60 -0.96 -16.33 -5.11
N SER A 61 -0.84 -17.45 -4.40
CA SER A 61 -0.73 -17.47 -2.93
C SER A 61 0.68 -17.13 -2.43
N LYS A 62 1.17 -15.93 -2.76
CA LYS A 62 2.32 -15.33 -2.07
C LYS A 62 1.84 -14.56 -0.85
N VAL A 63 2.34 -14.92 0.33
CA VAL A 63 2.26 -14.09 1.54
C VAL A 63 3.49 -13.20 1.56
N GLU A 64 3.38 -11.98 1.05
CA GLU A 64 4.41 -10.95 1.24
C GLU A 64 4.11 -10.18 2.53
N THR A 65 5.15 -9.67 3.20
CA THR A 65 5.01 -8.99 4.48
C THR A 65 5.67 -7.62 4.45
N LEU A 66 4.93 -6.61 4.92
CA LEU A 66 5.42 -5.26 5.15
C LEU A 66 5.56 -5.08 6.66
N LYS A 67 6.71 -4.61 7.09
CA LYS A 67 6.97 -4.26 8.48
C LYS A 67 7.46 -2.81 8.53
N ILE A 68 6.84 -2.00 9.36
CA ILE A 68 7.42 -0.73 9.78
C ILE A 68 8.11 -1.04 11.12
N ASN A 69 9.41 -0.81 11.18
CA ASN A 69 10.25 -1.07 12.35
C ASN A 69 9.97 -0.04 13.46
N ALA A 70 10.52 -0.27 14.66
CA ALA A 70 10.34 0.64 15.80
C ALA A 70 11.03 2.01 15.61
N ASP A 71 11.97 2.11 14.66
CA ASP A 71 12.60 3.37 14.22
C ASP A 71 11.81 4.06 13.09
N GLY A 72 10.65 3.52 12.69
CA GLY A 72 9.84 4.01 11.57
C GLY A 72 10.34 3.64 10.18
N SER A 73 11.46 2.91 10.04
CA SER A 73 11.93 2.40 8.73
C SER A 73 11.04 1.26 8.22
N LEU A 74 10.83 1.17 6.91
CA LEU A 74 9.98 0.15 6.29
C LEU A 74 10.83 -0.95 5.64
N PHE A 75 10.55 -2.20 5.99
CA PHE A 75 11.06 -3.37 5.29
C PHE A 75 9.91 -4.12 4.60
N MET A 76 10.11 -4.51 3.34
CA MET A 76 9.19 -5.38 2.60
C MET A 76 9.99 -6.23 1.61
N SER A 77 9.69 -7.53 1.52
CA SER A 77 10.45 -8.49 0.70
C SER A 77 10.57 -8.09 -0.77
N THR A 78 9.51 -7.49 -1.32
CA THR A 78 9.39 -7.03 -2.71
C THR A 78 10.39 -5.93 -3.05
N PHE A 79 10.72 -5.06 -2.09
CA PHE A 79 11.68 -3.96 -2.27
C PHE A 79 13.14 -4.42 -2.22
N ASN A 80 13.43 -5.54 -1.54
CA ASN A 80 14.78 -6.04 -1.28
C ASN A 80 15.72 -5.00 -0.63
N ALA A 81 15.15 -4.05 0.10
CA ALA A 81 15.82 -2.93 0.76
C ALA A 81 14.98 -2.43 1.95
N THR A 82 15.62 -1.76 2.90
CA THR A 82 14.94 -1.04 3.99
C THR A 82 14.83 0.45 3.61
N ILE A 83 13.62 0.99 3.63
CA ILE A 83 13.33 2.39 3.35
C ILE A 83 13.44 3.20 4.65
N PRO A 84 14.29 4.25 4.74
CA PRO A 84 14.42 5.10 5.93
C PRO A 84 13.13 5.83 6.32
N LYS A 85 12.94 6.08 7.63
CA LYS A 85 11.71 6.68 8.19
C LYS A 85 11.20 7.91 7.44
N ASN A 86 12.07 8.86 7.12
CA ASN A 86 11.67 10.08 6.41
C ASN A 86 11.06 9.76 5.04
N GLN A 87 11.69 8.88 4.26
CA GLN A 87 11.16 8.45 2.97
C GLN A 87 9.82 7.72 3.12
N VAL A 88 9.63 6.91 4.17
CA VAL A 88 8.33 6.28 4.48
C VAL A 88 7.26 7.33 4.77
N PHE A 89 7.60 8.39 5.50
CA PHE A 89 6.69 9.48 5.85
C PHE A 89 6.32 10.33 4.62
N ASP A 90 7.29 10.61 3.76
CA ASP A 90 7.09 11.32 2.49
C ASP A 90 6.18 10.49 1.55
N MET A 91 6.48 9.20 1.38
CA MET A 91 5.72 8.25 0.55
C MET A 91 4.25 8.18 0.96
N LEU A 92 3.93 8.21 2.26
CA LEU A 92 2.58 8.12 2.79
C LEU A 92 1.80 9.45 2.80
N ASN A 93 2.47 10.57 2.49
CA ASN A 93 1.88 11.91 2.43
C ASN A 93 2.19 12.65 1.10
N PRO A 94 1.86 12.05 -0.07
CA PRO A 94 2.32 12.52 -1.38
C PRO A 94 1.77 13.89 -1.82
N GLU A 95 0.72 14.43 -1.20
CA GLU A 95 0.23 15.79 -1.49
C GLU A 95 1.06 16.88 -0.80
N LYS A 96 1.74 16.52 0.30
CA LYS A 96 2.67 17.41 1.02
C LYS A 96 4.09 17.31 0.47
N TYR A 97 4.44 16.13 -0.05
CA TYR A 97 5.73 15.85 -0.68
C TYR A 97 5.55 15.49 -2.18
N PRO A 98 4.90 16.35 -2.99
CA PRO A 98 4.58 16.04 -4.38
C PRO A 98 5.86 15.86 -5.19
N GLY A 99 6.06 14.67 -5.72
CA GLY A 99 7.25 14.30 -6.47
C GLY A 99 8.38 13.66 -5.65
N ILE A 100 8.23 13.46 -4.33
CA ILE A 100 9.08 12.50 -3.61
C ILE A 100 8.62 11.10 -3.98
N LEU A 101 9.24 10.60 -5.04
CA LEU A 101 9.08 9.25 -5.55
C LEU A 101 10.37 8.48 -5.22
N ILE A 102 10.25 7.37 -4.49
CA ILE A 102 11.44 6.68 -3.97
C ILE A 102 12.11 5.84 -5.07
N ASN A 103 13.09 6.43 -5.77
CA ASN A 103 14.01 5.71 -6.67
C ASN A 103 14.88 4.71 -5.87
N ASN A 104 14.80 3.40 -6.17
CA ASN A 104 15.53 2.30 -5.50
C ASN A 104 15.94 1.19 -6.50
N GLY A 105 17.00 0.42 -6.27
CA GLY A 105 17.67 -0.41 -7.29
C GLY A 105 16.88 -1.52 -8.04
N ASP A 106 16.94 -1.43 -9.37
CA ASP A 106 16.45 -2.21 -10.53
C ASP A 106 15.04 -2.86 -10.65
N PHE A 107 14.34 -2.33 -11.65
CA PHE A 107 12.98 -2.54 -12.12
C PHE A 107 11.80 -2.60 -11.11
N LYS A 108 11.58 -1.83 -10.04
CA LYS A 108 12.31 -1.00 -9.05
C LYS A 108 13.16 0.24 -9.37
N THR A 109 14.11 0.25 -10.31
CA THR A 109 15.20 1.27 -10.46
C THR A 109 14.70 2.69 -10.28
N THR A 110 13.59 2.94 -10.96
CA THR A 110 12.81 4.17 -11.01
C THR A 110 11.33 3.90 -10.68
N GLY A 111 11.12 2.86 -9.87
CA GLY A 111 9.87 2.33 -9.35
C GLY A 111 9.30 3.29 -8.32
N ASN A 112 8.78 4.39 -8.84
CA ASN A 112 8.30 5.54 -8.12
C ASN A 112 7.16 5.18 -7.14
N TYR A 113 7.51 4.94 -5.87
CA TYR A 113 6.56 4.59 -4.81
C TYR A 113 5.87 5.82 -4.23
N SER A 114 4.56 5.70 -4.00
CA SER A 114 3.72 6.62 -3.23
C SER A 114 2.60 5.83 -2.55
N GLY A 115 1.90 6.38 -1.57
CA GLY A 115 0.85 5.65 -0.88
C GLY A 115 0.07 6.46 0.14
N HIS A 116 -0.86 5.79 0.80
CA HIS A 116 -1.69 6.35 1.85
C HIS A 116 -1.89 5.32 2.97
N ALA A 117 -1.69 5.75 4.22
CA ALA A 117 -2.06 4.99 5.39
C ALA A 117 -3.45 5.41 5.89
N PHE A 118 -4.21 4.44 6.39
CA PHE A 118 -5.58 4.61 6.87
C PHE A 118 -5.72 3.92 8.24
N ARG A 119 -6.44 4.57 9.15
CA ARG A 119 -6.89 3.99 10.42
C ARG A 119 -8.35 3.59 10.31
N TYR A 120 -8.71 2.48 10.95
CA TYR A 120 -10.08 2.01 11.11
C TYR A 120 -10.22 1.36 12.49
N THR A 121 -11.45 1.12 12.93
CA THR A 121 -11.72 0.47 14.22
C THR A 121 -12.49 -0.82 13.96
N VAL A 122 -12.00 -1.93 14.52
CA VAL A 122 -12.60 -3.27 14.44
C VAL A 122 -12.88 -3.75 15.86
N ASN A 123 -14.15 -4.03 16.17
CA ASN A 123 -14.62 -4.42 17.52
C ASN A 123 -14.03 -3.58 18.67
N GLY A 124 -13.91 -2.25 18.48
CA GLY A 124 -13.32 -1.32 19.46
C GLY A 124 -11.79 -1.18 19.43
N VAL A 125 -11.07 -2.02 18.68
CA VAL A 125 -9.62 -1.97 18.51
C VAL A 125 -9.25 -1.14 17.27
N THR A 126 -8.40 -0.12 17.43
CA THR A 126 -7.82 0.62 16.30
C THR A 126 -6.84 -0.27 15.53
N ARG A 127 -7.00 -0.31 14.20
CA ARG A 127 -6.14 -1.02 13.26
C ARG A 127 -5.78 -0.12 12.07
N TYR A 128 -4.71 -0.50 11.38
CA TYR A 128 -4.17 0.25 10.25
C TYR A 128 -4.13 -0.57 8.96
N ALA A 129 -4.27 0.13 7.84
CA ALA A 129 -4.09 -0.40 6.50
C ALA A 129 -3.31 0.60 5.65
N ILE A 130 -2.53 0.12 4.68
CA ILE A 130 -1.73 0.95 3.78
C ILE A 130 -2.06 0.55 2.34
N VAL A 131 -2.30 1.53 1.48
CA VAL A 131 -2.30 1.36 0.02
C VAL A 131 -0.99 1.91 -0.49
N ILE A 132 -0.17 1.06 -1.13
CA ILE A 132 1.04 1.48 -1.84
C ILE A 132 0.77 1.40 -3.34
N GLN A 133 1.11 2.47 -4.04
CA GLN A 133 1.10 2.61 -5.49
C GLN A 133 2.55 2.59 -6.00
N THR A 134 2.81 1.77 -7.02
CA THR A 134 4.10 1.67 -7.70
C THR A 134 3.90 2.00 -9.19
N ASN A 135 4.87 2.68 -9.81
CA ASN A 135 4.85 2.93 -11.25
C ASN A 135 5.54 1.76 -11.97
N VAL A 136 4.83 1.09 -12.87
CA VAL A 136 5.32 -0.06 -13.67
C VAL A 136 5.57 0.29 -15.14
N GLY A 137 5.68 1.59 -15.45
CA GLY A 137 6.09 2.12 -16.74
C GLY A 137 4.96 2.70 -17.59
N TYR A 138 5.34 3.21 -18.76
CA TYR A 138 4.44 3.76 -19.76
C TYR A 138 4.27 2.80 -20.93
N MET A 139 3.05 2.39 -21.25
CA MET A 139 2.75 1.49 -22.37
C MET A 139 1.76 2.16 -23.33
N GLY A 140 2.28 2.89 -24.32
CA GLY A 140 1.54 3.46 -25.45
C GLY A 140 0.57 4.61 -25.11
N THR A 141 -0.42 4.35 -24.26
CA THR A 141 -1.59 5.20 -24.00
C THR A 141 -1.61 5.83 -22.60
N GLY A 142 -0.73 5.40 -21.69
CA GLY A 142 -0.66 5.96 -20.33
C GLY A 142 0.40 5.33 -19.42
N ILE A 143 0.56 5.94 -18.24
CA ILE A 143 1.32 5.39 -17.11
C ILE A 143 0.48 4.28 -16.47
N LYS A 144 1.09 3.11 -16.25
CA LYS A 144 0.46 2.02 -15.50
C LYS A 144 0.91 2.02 -14.05
N PHE A 145 -0.06 1.86 -13.15
CA PHE A 145 0.17 1.71 -11.73
C PHE A 145 -0.14 0.29 -11.26
N HIS A 146 0.73 -0.21 -10.40
CA HIS A 146 0.57 -1.46 -9.66
C HIS A 146 0.30 -1.12 -8.20
N TYR A 147 -0.54 -1.91 -7.53
CA TYR A 147 -1.03 -1.60 -6.19
C TYR A 147 -0.81 -2.76 -5.24
N LEU A 148 -0.33 -2.44 -4.05
CA LEU A 148 -0.16 -3.35 -2.94
C LEU A 148 -1.05 -2.88 -1.79
N LEU A 149 -1.83 -3.79 -1.21
CA LEU A 149 -2.68 -3.54 -0.04
C LEU A 149 -2.05 -4.23 1.17
N ALA A 150 -1.56 -3.45 2.13
CA ALA A 150 -0.98 -3.96 3.37
C ALA A 150 -2.00 -3.82 4.51
N ILE A 151 -2.32 -4.92 5.19
CA ILE A 151 -3.36 -5.00 6.22
C ILE A 151 -2.72 -5.41 7.54
N GLN A 152 -2.92 -4.65 8.61
CA GLN A 152 -2.34 -4.97 9.92
C GLN A 152 -2.87 -6.32 10.45
N ARG A 153 -1.94 -7.14 10.94
CA ARG A 153 -2.19 -8.40 11.65
C ARG A 153 -2.89 -8.20 13.00
#